data_AF-A0A960CGH1-F1
#
_entry.id   AF-A0A960CGH1-F1
#
_cell.length_a   1.000
_cell.length_b   1.000
_cell.length_c   1.000
_cell.angle_alpha   90.00
_cell.angle_beta   90.00
_cell.angle_gamma   90.00
#
_symmetry.space_group_name_H-M   'P 1'
#
loop_
_entity.id
_entity.type
_entity.pdbx_description
1 polymer ?
#
loop_
_entity_poly.entity_id
_entity_poly.type
_entity_poly.pdbx_seq_one_letter_code
_entity_poly.pdbx_strand_id
1 'polypeptide(L)'
;APNPFVSESSFFGSIYPSVQNLLLAARAMGLGASLITLPLWSVTSARRILGLPLTVTPVCVVPLGWPRGRYGPTTRKPVDEVIHLDSYGNRAWKD
;
A
#
# COMPACT_ATOMS: atom_id res chain seq x y z
N ALA A 1 -17.35 -19.25 13.39
CA ALA A 1 -17.81 -17.90 13.01
C ALA A 1 -16.75 -17.30 12.09
N PRO A 2 -17.11 -16.45 11.10
CA PRO A 2 -16.10 -15.69 10.38
C PRO A 2 -15.27 -14.89 11.38
N ASN A 3 -13.98 -14.75 11.11
CA ASN A 3 -13.10 -13.93 11.93
C ASN A 3 -13.67 -12.50 12.01
N PRO A 4 -13.66 -11.86 13.19
CA PRO A 4 -14.17 -10.51 13.33
C PRO A 4 -13.28 -9.55 12.52
N PHE A 5 -13.85 -8.51 11.89
CA PHE A 5 -13.09 -7.55 11.06
C PHE A 5 -11.85 -6.96 11.74
N VAL A 6 -11.90 -6.79 13.07
CA VAL A 6 -10.75 -6.32 13.87
C VAL A 6 -9.51 -7.21 13.69
N SER A 7 -9.69 -8.51 13.50
CA SER A 7 -8.59 -9.45 13.30
C SER A 7 -7.93 -9.27 11.93
N GLU A 8 -8.71 -9.05 10.87
CA GLU A 8 -8.18 -8.80 9.52
C GLU A 8 -7.49 -7.44 9.46
N SER A 9 -8.11 -6.39 10.03
CA SER A 9 -7.51 -5.06 10.13
C SER A 9 -6.19 -5.09 10.91
N SER A 10 -6.14 -5.84 12.01
CA SER A 10 -4.91 -6.00 12.80
C SER A 10 -3.83 -6.79 12.06
N PHE A 11 -4.23 -7.84 11.34
CA PHE A 11 -3.31 -8.70 10.59
C PHE A 11 -2.56 -7.93 9.49
N PHE A 12 -3.23 -7.04 8.76
CA PHE A 12 -2.61 -6.23 7.70
C PHE A 12 -2.17 -4.83 8.15
N GLY A 13 -2.58 -4.40 9.34
CA GLY A 13 -2.49 -3.01 9.80
C GLY A 13 -1.06 -2.47 9.90
N SER A 14 -0.07 -3.31 10.17
CA SER A 14 1.34 -2.90 10.23
C SER A 14 2.07 -3.00 8.88
N ILE A 15 1.54 -3.77 7.94
CA ILE A 15 2.24 -4.11 6.70
C ILE A 15 2.20 -2.94 5.72
N TYR A 16 1.01 -2.40 5.42
CA TYR A 16 0.87 -1.30 4.47
C TYR A 16 1.56 0.00 4.91
N PRO A 17 1.51 0.42 6.20
CA PRO A 17 2.31 1.54 6.67
C PRO A 17 3.82 1.30 6.55
N SER A 18 4.29 0.08 6.81
CA SER A 18 5.71 -0.26 6.64
C SER A 18 6.13 -0.16 5.16
N VAL A 19 5.29 -0.61 4.24
CA VAL A 19 5.55 -0.46 2.80
C VAL A 19 5.55 1.02 2.41
N GLN A 20 4.61 1.82 2.94
CA GLN A 20 4.61 3.27 2.69
C GLN A 20 5.92 3.93 3.14
N ASN A 21 6.46 3.56 4.31
CA ASN A 21 7.76 4.06 4.77
C ASN A 21 8.89 3.65 3.82
N LEU A 22 8.89 2.41 3.32
CA LEU A 22 9.85 1.96 2.31
C LEU A 22 9.77 2.79 1.02
N LEU A 23 8.55 3.08 0.53
CA LEU A 23 8.35 3.91 -0.67
C LEU A 23 8.85 5.36 -0.46
N LEU A 24 8.62 5.94 0.71
CA LEU A 24 9.13 7.26 1.07
C LEU A 24 10.66 7.28 1.13
N ALA A 25 11.28 6.28 1.75
CA ALA A 25 12.73 6.14 1.80
C ALA A 25 13.34 5.96 0.40
N ALA A 26 12.73 5.10 -0.44
CA ALA A 26 13.12 4.93 -1.83
C ALA A 26 13.10 6.27 -2.59
N ARG A 27 12.03 7.05 -2.43
CA ARG A 27 11.90 8.37 -3.07
C ARG A 27 12.98 9.34 -2.60
N ALA A 28 13.30 9.37 -1.30
CA ALA A 28 14.36 10.21 -0.75
C ALA A 28 15.75 9.85 -1.31
N MET A 29 15.98 8.56 -1.59
CA MET A 29 17.21 8.05 -2.20
C MET A 29 17.25 8.19 -3.73
N GLY A 30 16.23 8.78 -4.36
CA GLY A 30 16.14 8.91 -5.82
C GLY A 30 15.76 7.63 -6.55
N LEU A 31 15.29 6.60 -5.84
CA LEU A 31 14.77 5.37 -6.43
C LEU A 31 13.29 5.52 -6.81
N GLY A 32 12.88 4.76 -7.83
CA GLY A 32 11.49 4.49 -8.16
C GLY A 32 11.04 3.22 -7.47
N ALA A 33 9.88 3.25 -6.83
CA ALA A 33 9.27 2.11 -6.16
C ALA A 33 7.76 2.11 -6.35
N SER A 34 7.13 0.93 -6.38
CA SER A 34 5.67 0.80 -6.48
C SER A 34 5.18 -0.41 -5.70
N LEU A 35 4.07 -0.29 -4.98
CA LEU A 35 3.37 -1.44 -4.39
C LEU A 35 2.52 -2.09 -5.48
N ILE A 36 2.75 -3.38 -5.75
CA ILE A 36 1.92 -4.17 -6.67
C ILE A 36 1.41 -5.44 -5.99
N THR A 37 0.15 -5.80 -6.29
CA THR A 37 -0.50 -7.01 -5.79
C THR A 37 -0.76 -8.04 -6.89
N LEU A 38 -0.70 -7.63 -8.17
CA LEU A 38 -0.89 -8.53 -9.32
C LEU A 38 -0.02 -9.80 -9.28
N PRO A 39 1.27 -9.77 -8.87
CA PRO A 39 2.07 -11.00 -8.75
C PRO A 39 1.52 -12.01 -7.75
N LEU A 40 0.64 -11.59 -6.84
CA LEU A 40 0.02 -12.44 -5.83
C LEU A 40 -1.34 -13.02 -6.27
N TRP A 41 -1.73 -12.85 -7.54
CA TRP A 41 -2.90 -13.52 -8.10
C TRP A 41 -2.89 -15.04 -7.84
N SER A 42 -1.69 -15.63 -7.84
CA SER A 42 -1.45 -16.98 -7.32
C SER A 42 -0.49 -16.93 -6.12
N VAL A 43 -1.06 -16.87 -4.92
CA VAL A 43 -0.30 -16.99 -3.66
C VAL A 43 0.47 -18.31 -3.61
N THR A 44 -0.10 -19.39 -4.14
CA THR A 44 0.56 -20.70 -4.22
C THR A 44 1.83 -20.65 -5.06
N SER A 45 1.77 -20.01 -6.24
CA SER A 45 2.95 -19.84 -7.09
C SER A 45 3.99 -18.96 -6.42
N ALA A 46 3.58 -17.84 -5.80
CA ALA A 46 4.49 -16.95 -5.08
C ALA A 46 5.21 -17.68 -3.93
N ARG A 47 4.48 -18.47 -3.13
CA ARG A 47 5.04 -19.31 -2.08
C ARG A 47 6.06 -20.31 -2.62
N ARG A 48 5.73 -21.01 -3.72
CA ARG A 48 6.63 -21.99 -4.34
C ARG A 48 7.92 -21.33 -4.85
N ILE A 49 7.80 -20.22 -5.58
CA ILE A 49 8.94 -19.51 -6.18
C ILE A 49 9.87 -18.95 -5.10
N LEU A 50 9.31 -18.37 -4.04
CA LEU A 50 10.07 -17.73 -2.96
C LEU A 50 10.42 -18.69 -1.80
N GLY A 51 9.99 -19.96 -1.87
CA GLY A 51 10.20 -20.94 -0.80
C GLY A 51 9.53 -20.56 0.53
N LEU A 52 8.38 -19.87 0.50
CA LEU A 52 7.74 -19.35 1.73
C LEU A 52 7.06 -20.48 2.52
N PRO A 53 7.29 -20.59 3.83
CA PRO A 53 6.55 -21.51 4.69
C PRO A 53 5.08 -21.07 4.83
N LEU A 54 4.19 -22.01 5.19
CA LEU A 54 2.75 -21.74 5.33
C LEU A 54 2.44 -20.61 6.33
N THR A 55 3.29 -20.45 7.35
CA THR A 55 3.19 -19.42 8.39
C THR A 55 3.48 -18.00 7.89
N VAL A 56 4.09 -17.83 6.72
CA VAL A 56 4.39 -16.52 6.12
C VAL A 56 3.37 -16.20 5.03
N THR A 57 2.63 -15.10 5.18
CA THR A 57 1.64 -14.67 4.20
C THR A 57 2.22 -13.57 3.31
N PRO A 58 2.37 -13.79 1.99
CA PRO A 58 2.74 -12.71 1.07
C PRO A 58 1.56 -11.73 0.91
N VAL A 59 1.83 -10.43 1.05
CA VAL A 59 0.78 -9.37 1.04
C VAL A 59 0.91 -8.43 -0.15
N CYS A 60 2.13 -8.06 -0.52
CA CYS A 60 2.41 -7.29 -1.74
C CYS A 60 3.84 -7.56 -2.22
N VAL A 61 4.13 -7.12 -3.44
CA VAL A 61 5.48 -7.09 -4.01
C VAL A 61 5.85 -5.64 -4.29
N VAL A 62 7.10 -5.26 -4.05
CA VAL A 62 7.60 -3.89 -4.29
C VAL A 62 8.77 -3.93 -5.26
N PRO A 63 8.56 -3.75 -6.57
CA PRO A 63 9.64 -3.41 -7.49
C PRO A 63 10.32 -2.10 -7.06
N LEU A 64 11.65 -2.11 -7.08
CA LEU A 64 12.51 -1.00 -6.68
C LEU A 64 13.70 -0.89 -7.65
N GLY A 65 14.07 0.33 -8.04
CA GLY A 65 15.27 0.56 -8.84
C GLY A 65 15.48 2.02 -9.22
N TRP A 66 16.57 2.29 -9.95
CA TRP A 66 16.83 3.63 -10.48
C TRP A 66 15.93 3.89 -11.70
N PRO A 67 15.09 4.94 -11.65
CA PRO A 67 14.17 5.17 -12.73
C PRO A 67 14.85 5.76 -13.96
N ARG A 68 14.43 5.30 -15.13
CA ARG A 68 14.78 5.95 -16.40
C ARG A 68 13.82 7.12 -16.62
N GLY A 69 14.32 8.34 -16.52
CA GLY A 69 13.54 9.57 -16.71
C GLY A 69 13.10 10.24 -15.41
N ARG A 70 12.18 11.20 -15.51
CA ARG A 70 11.61 11.92 -14.36
C ARG A 70 10.17 11.49 -14.14
N TYR A 71 9.85 10.98 -12.95
CA TYR A 71 8.47 10.85 -12.53
C TYR A 71 7.89 12.24 -12.26
N GLY A 72 6.82 12.57 -12.97
CA GLY A 72 6.07 13.81 -12.76
C GLY A 72 5.46 13.90 -11.36
N PRO A 73 4.96 15.08 -10.98
CA PRO A 73 4.20 15.24 -9.75
C PRO A 73 2.98 14.31 -9.75
N THR A 74 2.62 13.81 -8.57
CA THR A 74 1.42 13.00 -8.43
C THR A 74 0.19 13.89 -8.38
N THR A 75 -0.79 13.65 -9.25
CA THR A 75 -2.11 14.28 -9.12
C THR A 75 -2.87 13.64 -7.96
N ARG A 76 -3.42 14.47 -7.08
CA ARG A 76 -4.32 14.07 -5.99
C ARG A 76 -5.56 14.93 -6.07
N LYS A 77 -6.68 14.42 -5.54
CA LYS A 77 -7.88 15.25 -5.37
C LYS A 77 -7.55 16.39 -4.40
N PRO A 78 -8.15 17.58 -4.58
CA PRO A 78 -8.14 18.64 -3.58
C PRO A 78 -8.57 18.13 -2.19
N VAL A 79 -8.03 18.73 -1.13
CA VAL A 79 -8.23 18.25 0.25
C VAL A 79 -9.69 18.41 0.69
N ASP A 80 -10.30 19.54 0.35
CA ASP A 80 -11.71 19.89 0.55
C ASP A 80 -12.69 18.90 -0.10
N GLU A 81 -12.28 18.18 -1.14
CA GLU A 81 -13.10 17.12 -1.74
C GLU A 81 -13.12 15.81 -0.93
N VAL A 82 -12.09 15.56 -0.11
CA VAL A 82 -11.88 14.26 0.56
C VAL A 82 -11.97 14.33 2.09
N ILE A 83 -11.80 15.51 2.69
CA ILE A 83 -11.87 15.71 4.13
C ILE A 83 -13.31 15.82 4.62
N HIS A 84 -13.56 15.26 5.80
CA HIS A 84 -14.84 15.34 6.50
C HIS A 84 -14.58 15.72 7.96
N LEU A 85 -15.31 16.70 8.48
CA LEU A 85 -15.16 17.18 9.84
C LEU A 85 -16.15 16.47 10.77
N ASP A 86 -15.66 15.80 11.81
CA ASP A 86 -16.42 15.09 12.86
C ASP A 86 -17.24 13.88 12.39
N SER A 87 -18.05 14.04 11.34
CA SER A 87 -18.90 13.00 10.76
C SER A 87 -18.76 12.94 9.24
N TYR A 88 -18.89 11.73 8.70
CA TYR A 88 -18.87 11.52 7.26
C TYR A 88 -20.00 12.31 6.59
N GLY A 89 -19.66 13.05 5.53
CA GLY A 89 -20.58 13.96 4.84
C GLY A 89 -20.42 15.44 5.20
N ASN A 90 -19.91 15.78 6.39
CA ASN A 90 -19.68 17.18 6.78
C ASN A 90 -18.43 17.75 6.09
N ARG A 91 -18.61 18.45 4.96
CA ARG A 91 -17.53 19.04 4.17
C ARG A 91 -17.41 20.54 4.44
N ALA A 92 -16.96 20.88 5.65
CA ALA A 92 -16.92 22.26 6.14
C ALA A 92 -16.08 23.25 5.31
N TRP A 93 -15.23 22.75 4.39
CA TRP A 93 -14.34 23.56 3.55
C TRP A 93 -14.61 23.41 2.05
N LYS A 94 -15.72 22.77 1.68
CA LYS A 94 -16.12 22.67 0.28
C LYS A 94 -16.98 23.89 -0.06
N ASP A 95 -16.45 24.76 -0.90
CA ASP A 95 -17.20 25.89 -1.49
C ASP A 95 -18.37 25.39 -2.36
#